data_AF-A0A4R6KY04-F1
#
_entry.id   AF-A0A4R6KY04-F1
#
_cell.length_a   1.000
_cell.length_b   1.000
_cell.length_c   1.000
_cell.angle_alpha   90.00
_cell.angle_beta   90.00
_cell.angle_gamma   90.00
#
_symmetry.space_group_name_H-M   'P 1'
#
loop_
_entity.id
_entity.type
_entity.pdbx_description
1 polymer ?
#
loop_
_entity_poly.entity_id
_entity_poly.type
_entity_poly.pdbx_seq_one_letter_code
_entity_poly.pdbx_strand_id
1 'polypeptide(L)'
;MEAHLAAGLFFREQLLRSGMGWAAAHLAQRGLGHVLRSSSPWKIGYAPDGWARLVDHLRSHGFDDKTLLSAGLASATKKGYLVDRFRDRIIFPAWDAAEELVGFVGRSRGGRAKYLNSPTTRIYQKSHTLVGLVEQRDLLESGATPVFVEGPMDAAAVDELSRLTSRGWAGLGVCGTGLSFHQASMVYQCSGSKTAIVGVDADGGGRLAAVRWLDDLSSVFERVLVAEFPSGHDPSSLLETPAGADRLFEALSSPRPLAELAIEVELARWSRVLDHISGRVNALRRVAPLVARLPHDKVAGQLGELAKVLELDQDIVSREVVETLGRSTRRALPNRPLDSLTASDPPDPGPSL
;
A
#
# COMPACT_ATOMS: atom_id res chain seq x y z
N MET A 1 8.54 -22.46 -1.95
CA MET A 1 8.42 -21.80 -0.63
C MET A 1 9.71 -21.88 0.16
N GLU A 2 10.27 -23.07 0.37
CA GLU A 2 11.52 -23.28 1.14
C GLU A 2 12.69 -22.39 0.69
N ALA A 3 12.93 -22.25 -0.63
CA ALA A 3 13.99 -21.37 -1.13
C ALA A 3 13.78 -19.88 -0.77
N HIS A 4 12.53 -19.41 -0.66
CA HIS A 4 12.22 -18.05 -0.22
C HIS A 4 12.46 -17.88 1.28
N LEU A 5 12.08 -18.87 2.09
CA LEU A 5 12.39 -18.86 3.53
C LEU A 5 13.91 -18.81 3.76
N ALA A 6 14.68 -19.67 3.07
CA ALA A 6 16.14 -19.66 3.13
C ALA A 6 16.72 -18.30 2.66
N ALA A 7 16.20 -17.73 1.58
CA ALA A 7 16.62 -16.41 1.11
C ALA A 7 16.30 -15.29 2.12
N GLY A 8 15.12 -15.32 2.74
CA GLY A 8 14.72 -14.36 3.77
C GLY A 8 15.64 -14.41 4.98
N LEU A 9 15.96 -15.62 5.47
CA LEU A 9 16.91 -15.83 6.56
C LEU A 9 18.31 -15.32 6.19
N PHE A 10 18.78 -15.65 4.99
CA PHE A 10 20.05 -15.15 4.47
C PHE A 10 20.10 -13.62 4.50
N PHE A 11 19.11 -12.95 3.90
CA PHE A 11 19.07 -11.48 3.88
C PHE A 11 19.01 -10.88 5.29
N ARG A 12 18.24 -11.49 6.19
CA ARG A 12 18.15 -11.05 7.59
C ARG A 12 19.50 -11.14 8.29
N GLU A 13 20.20 -12.27 8.13
CA GLU A 13 21.54 -12.46 8.68
C GLU A 13 22.53 -11.41 8.13
N GLN A 14 22.50 -11.18 6.81
CA GLN A 14 23.36 -10.18 6.18
C GLN A 14 23.12 -8.78 6.74
N LEU A 15 21.87 -8.36 6.99
CA LEU A 15 21.58 -7.06 7.59
C LEU A 15 22.16 -6.93 9.00
N LEU A 16 21.95 -7.95 9.84
CA LEU A 16 22.41 -7.93 11.23
C LEU A 16 23.95 -7.99 11.34
N ARG A 17 24.60 -8.79 10.49
CA ARG A 17 26.08 -8.86 10.42
C ARG A 17 26.69 -7.58 9.89
N SER A 18 26.04 -6.96 8.91
CA SER A 18 26.48 -5.71 8.30
C SER A 18 26.03 -4.48 9.09
N GLY A 19 25.81 -4.56 10.41
CA GLY A 19 25.17 -3.52 11.24
C GLY A 19 25.72 -2.09 11.15
N MET A 20 26.85 -1.86 10.47
CA MET A 20 27.43 -0.55 10.14
C MET A 20 27.45 -0.20 8.63
N GLY A 21 26.82 -1.04 7.79
CA GLY A 21 26.70 -0.86 6.35
C GLY A 21 25.60 0.14 6.00
N TRP A 22 25.57 0.57 4.73
CA TRP A 22 24.65 1.61 4.27
C TRP A 22 23.17 1.25 4.53
N ALA A 23 22.81 -0.03 4.46
CA ALA A 23 21.44 -0.49 4.69
C ALA A 23 21.00 -0.21 6.13
N ALA A 24 21.82 -0.59 7.11
CA ALA A 24 21.58 -0.33 8.52
C ALA A 24 21.59 1.19 8.82
N ALA A 25 22.57 1.91 8.29
CA ALA A 25 22.66 3.36 8.45
C ALA A 25 21.43 4.09 7.89
N HIS A 26 20.95 3.68 6.71
CA HIS A 26 19.78 4.28 6.09
C HIS A 26 18.49 3.98 6.88
N LEU A 27 18.32 2.75 7.36
CA LEU A 27 17.17 2.40 8.21
C LEU A 27 17.18 3.21 9.51
N ALA A 28 18.33 3.35 10.16
CA ALA A 28 18.49 4.15 11.37
C ALA A 28 18.22 5.64 11.11
N GLN A 29 18.76 6.21 10.02
CA GLN A 29 18.51 7.60 9.62
C GLN A 29 17.01 7.87 9.40
N ARG A 30 16.28 6.87 8.91
CA ARG A 30 14.83 6.94 8.66
C ARG A 30 13.98 6.66 9.89
N GLY A 31 14.57 6.66 11.08
CA GLY A 31 13.87 6.38 12.34
C GLY A 31 13.48 4.90 12.51
N LEU A 32 13.90 4.01 11.61
CA LEU A 32 13.55 2.58 11.62
C LEU A 32 14.60 1.74 12.35
N GLY A 33 15.23 2.29 13.39
CA GLY A 33 16.27 1.58 14.15
C GLY A 33 15.77 0.31 14.83
N HIS A 34 14.47 0.22 15.14
CA HIS A 34 13.88 -0.98 15.75
C HIS A 34 14.04 -2.22 14.87
N VAL A 35 14.00 -2.09 13.53
CA VAL A 35 14.09 -3.24 12.62
C VAL A 35 15.46 -3.92 12.67
N LEU A 36 16.49 -3.20 13.13
CA LEU A 36 17.86 -3.69 13.24
C LEU A 36 18.09 -4.57 14.47
N ARG A 37 17.12 -4.64 15.40
CA ARG A 37 17.22 -5.51 16.58
C ARG A 37 16.88 -6.95 16.21
N SER A 38 17.63 -7.92 16.72
CA SER A 38 17.37 -9.35 16.46
C SER A 38 16.00 -9.81 16.95
N SER A 39 15.45 -9.16 17.99
CA SER A 39 14.11 -9.41 18.53
C SER A 39 12.98 -8.70 17.76
N SER A 40 13.30 -7.92 16.72
CA SER A 40 12.27 -7.24 15.92
C SER A 40 11.36 -8.27 15.25
N PRO A 41 10.04 -8.05 15.22
CA PRO A 41 9.14 -8.88 14.41
C PRO A 41 9.43 -8.71 12.92
N TRP A 42 10.02 -7.57 12.52
CA TRP A 42 10.37 -7.28 11.14
C TRP A 42 11.45 -8.21 10.61
N LYS A 43 11.10 -8.93 9.53
CA LYS A 43 12.01 -9.81 8.80
C LYS A 43 12.80 -9.08 7.71
N ILE A 44 12.93 -7.75 7.82
CA ILE A 44 13.71 -6.92 6.89
C ILE A 44 15.17 -7.38 6.88
N GLY A 45 15.73 -7.49 5.69
CA GLY A 45 17.09 -7.96 5.44
C GLY A 45 17.87 -7.06 4.48
N TYR A 46 19.05 -7.53 4.09
CA TYR A 46 19.94 -6.86 3.15
C TYR A 46 20.46 -7.88 2.14
N ALA A 47 20.27 -7.59 0.85
CA ALA A 47 20.93 -8.30 -0.23
C ALA A 47 22.30 -7.67 -0.45
N PRO A 48 23.40 -8.37 -0.12
CA PRO A 48 24.75 -7.83 -0.27
C PRO A 48 25.07 -7.59 -1.74
N ASP A 49 26.04 -6.72 -1.99
CA ASP A 49 26.58 -6.57 -3.33
C ASP A 49 27.35 -7.83 -3.78
N GLY A 50 27.34 -8.07 -5.09
CA GLY A 50 27.91 -9.25 -5.72
C GLY A 50 26.94 -9.96 -6.65
N TRP A 51 27.50 -10.73 -7.58
CA TRP A 51 26.72 -11.33 -8.66
C TRP A 51 25.96 -12.59 -8.26
N ALA A 52 26.43 -13.38 -7.29
CA ALA A 52 25.89 -14.71 -6.98
C ALA A 52 25.89 -15.05 -5.48
N ARG A 53 25.83 -14.04 -4.59
CA ARG A 53 25.89 -14.24 -3.13
C ARG A 53 24.74 -15.09 -2.63
N LEU A 54 23.52 -14.77 -3.06
CA LEU A 54 22.33 -15.55 -2.73
C LEU A 54 22.31 -16.88 -3.47
N VAL A 55 22.63 -16.88 -4.76
CA VAL A 55 22.66 -18.09 -5.59
C VAL A 55 23.60 -19.14 -4.99
N ASP A 56 24.83 -18.77 -4.64
CA ASP A 56 25.82 -19.69 -4.07
C ASP A 56 25.38 -20.19 -2.69
N HIS A 57 24.79 -19.31 -1.87
CA HIS A 57 24.22 -19.69 -0.58
C HIS A 57 23.08 -20.70 -0.73
N LEU A 58 22.13 -20.47 -1.64
CA LEU A 58 21.00 -21.38 -1.82
C LEU A 58 21.43 -22.71 -2.45
N ARG A 59 22.41 -22.70 -3.36
CA ARG A 59 23.01 -23.93 -3.90
C ARG A 59 23.67 -24.76 -2.81
N SER A 60 24.40 -24.13 -1.87
CA SER A 60 24.99 -24.86 -0.75
C SER A 60 23.96 -25.47 0.20
N HIS A 61 22.71 -24.99 0.15
CA HIS A 61 21.55 -25.55 0.84
C HIS A 61 20.73 -26.53 -0.01
N GLY A 62 21.24 -26.94 -1.18
CA GLY A 62 20.65 -27.99 -2.01
C GLY A 62 19.57 -27.52 -2.99
N PHE A 63 19.34 -26.21 -3.15
CA PHE A 63 18.41 -25.71 -4.15
C PHE A 63 19.03 -25.70 -5.55
N ASP A 64 18.31 -26.26 -6.53
CA ASP A 64 18.77 -26.31 -7.92
C ASP A 64 18.49 -25.00 -8.69
N ASP A 65 19.21 -24.80 -9.80
CA ASP A 65 19.11 -23.58 -10.62
C ASP A 65 17.69 -23.34 -11.16
N LYS A 66 16.96 -24.41 -11.47
CA LYS A 66 15.58 -24.35 -11.96
C LYS A 66 14.65 -23.79 -10.89
N THR A 67 14.84 -24.19 -9.63
CA THR A 67 14.10 -23.66 -8.48
C THR A 67 14.41 -22.18 -8.29
N LEU A 68 15.69 -21.78 -8.33
CA LEU A 68 16.08 -20.37 -8.15
C LEU A 68 15.51 -19.45 -9.22
N LEU A 69 15.51 -19.89 -10.48
CA LEU A 69 14.93 -19.15 -11.60
C LEU A 69 13.40 -19.08 -11.52
N SER A 70 12.72 -20.21 -11.29
CA SER A 70 11.25 -20.25 -11.21
C SER A 70 10.69 -19.53 -9.98
N ALA A 71 11.47 -19.46 -8.89
CA ALA A 71 11.18 -18.67 -7.71
C ALA A 71 11.47 -17.17 -7.89
N GLY A 72 12.11 -16.74 -8.99
CA GLY A 72 12.45 -15.34 -9.21
C GLY A 72 13.56 -14.81 -8.29
N LEU A 73 14.30 -15.69 -7.61
CA LEU A 73 15.43 -15.35 -6.74
C LEU A 73 16.71 -15.09 -7.52
N ALA A 74 16.81 -15.64 -8.74
CA ALA A 74 17.93 -15.48 -9.65
C ALA A 74 17.47 -15.04 -11.04
N SER A 75 18.40 -14.58 -11.87
CA SER A 75 18.22 -14.32 -13.30
C SER A 75 19.36 -14.94 -14.08
N ALA A 76 19.08 -15.45 -15.28
CA ALA A 76 20.11 -15.98 -16.16
C ALA A 76 20.77 -14.87 -16.98
N THR A 77 22.09 -14.86 -17.04
CA THR A 77 22.85 -14.03 -17.98
C THR A 77 22.75 -14.59 -19.40
N LYS A 78 23.17 -13.80 -20.40
CA LYS A 78 23.26 -14.27 -21.81
C LYS A 78 24.15 -15.51 -21.99
N LYS A 79 25.10 -15.75 -21.07
CA LYS A 79 26.01 -16.90 -21.08
C LYS A 79 25.49 -18.09 -20.27
N GLY A 80 24.28 -18.01 -19.71
CA GLY A 80 23.65 -19.08 -18.92
C GLY A 80 24.00 -19.09 -17.44
N TYR A 81 24.93 -18.25 -16.97
CA TYR A 81 25.21 -18.13 -15.53
C TYR A 81 24.05 -17.48 -14.79
N LEU A 82 23.67 -18.03 -13.64
CA LEU A 82 22.72 -17.42 -12.72
C LEU A 82 23.38 -16.28 -11.94
N VAL A 83 22.63 -15.20 -11.78
CA VAL A 83 23.00 -14.06 -10.94
C VAL A 83 21.84 -13.71 -10.01
N ASP A 84 22.16 -13.15 -8.84
CA ASP A 84 21.19 -12.75 -7.83
C ASP A 84 20.20 -11.73 -8.40
N ARG A 85 18.90 -11.92 -8.17
CA ARG A 85 17.87 -10.94 -8.56
C ARG A 85 18.04 -9.62 -7.82
N PHE A 86 18.32 -9.70 -6.52
CA PHE A 86 18.49 -8.56 -5.62
C PHE A 86 19.97 -8.43 -5.26
N ARG A 87 20.53 -7.23 -5.46
CA ARG A 87 21.94 -6.92 -5.20
C ARG A 87 22.03 -5.49 -4.70
N ASP A 88 22.82 -5.28 -3.64
CA ASP A 88 22.98 -3.98 -2.97
C ASP A 88 21.63 -3.31 -2.63
N ARG A 89 20.75 -4.04 -1.94
CA ARG A 89 19.38 -3.60 -1.63
C ARG A 89 18.95 -3.96 -0.21
N ILE A 90 18.23 -3.05 0.46
CA ILE A 90 17.41 -3.41 1.62
C ILE A 90 16.24 -4.25 1.12
N ILE A 91 15.98 -5.38 1.78
CA ILE A 91 14.99 -6.37 1.37
C ILE A 91 13.83 -6.38 2.34
N PHE A 92 12.63 -6.21 1.81
CA PHE A 92 11.37 -6.29 2.52
C PHE A 92 10.63 -7.57 2.08
N PRO A 93 10.38 -8.51 2.98
CA PRO A 93 9.57 -9.70 2.72
C PRO A 93 8.14 -9.35 2.33
N ALA A 94 7.60 -10.03 1.32
CA ALA A 94 6.21 -9.90 0.88
C ALA A 94 5.46 -11.21 1.15
N TRP A 95 4.31 -11.07 1.80
CA TRP A 95 3.51 -12.17 2.35
C TRP A 95 2.19 -12.30 1.60
N ASP A 96 1.70 -13.53 1.44
CA ASP A 96 0.36 -13.80 0.91
C ASP A 96 -0.69 -13.95 2.03
N ALA A 97 -1.92 -14.32 1.65
CA ALA A 97 -3.03 -14.52 2.60
C ALA A 97 -2.81 -15.70 3.56
N ALA A 98 -1.97 -16.66 3.17
CA ALA A 98 -1.59 -17.80 4.00
C ALA A 98 -0.40 -17.46 4.91
N GLU A 99 0.05 -16.21 4.93
CA GLU A 99 1.22 -15.74 5.66
C GLU A 99 2.52 -16.41 5.22
N GLU A 100 2.56 -16.89 3.98
CA GLU A 100 3.75 -17.51 3.40
C GLU A 100 4.65 -16.47 2.73
N LEU A 101 5.97 -16.66 2.87
CA LEU A 101 6.95 -15.79 2.25
C LEU A 101 7.05 -16.10 0.75
N VAL A 102 6.30 -15.34 -0.05
CA VAL A 102 6.17 -15.62 -1.49
C VAL A 102 7.03 -14.72 -2.37
N GLY A 103 7.59 -13.64 -1.82
CA GLY A 103 8.44 -12.74 -2.58
C GLY A 103 9.09 -11.65 -1.75
N PHE A 104 9.69 -10.71 -2.45
CA PHE A 104 10.48 -9.63 -1.87
C PHE A 104 10.34 -8.31 -2.64
N VAL A 105 10.47 -7.21 -1.92
CA VAL A 105 10.64 -5.85 -2.44
C VAL A 105 12.02 -5.34 -2.03
N GLY A 106 12.84 -4.93 -2.98
CA GLY A 106 14.22 -4.51 -2.76
C GLY A 106 14.45 -3.02 -3.02
N ARG A 107 14.81 -2.26 -1.99
CA ARG A 107 15.14 -0.83 -2.08
C ARG A 107 16.64 -0.62 -2.29
N SER A 108 17.04 0.06 -3.36
CA SER A 108 18.46 0.35 -3.63
C SER A 108 18.96 1.58 -2.89
N ARG A 109 20.27 1.68 -2.69
CA ARG A 109 20.94 2.91 -2.25
C ARG A 109 20.88 4.04 -3.28
N GLY A 110 20.90 3.71 -4.57
CA GLY A 110 20.91 4.67 -5.68
C GLY A 110 20.99 3.99 -7.06
N GLY A 111 20.45 2.78 -7.19
CA GLY A 111 20.46 2.03 -8.44
C GLY A 111 19.40 2.54 -9.43
N ARG A 112 19.41 1.97 -10.65
CA ARG A 112 18.50 2.36 -11.75
C ARG A 112 17.01 2.41 -11.36
N ALA A 113 16.57 1.53 -10.47
CA ALA A 113 15.23 1.52 -9.90
C ALA A 113 15.31 1.61 -8.37
N LYS A 114 14.67 2.66 -7.80
CA LYS A 114 14.59 2.91 -6.35
C LYS A 114 14.08 1.68 -5.61
N TYR A 115 12.98 1.11 -6.10
CA TYR A 115 12.40 -0.15 -5.65
C TYR A 115 12.40 -1.19 -6.77
N LEU A 116 12.59 -2.45 -6.40
CA LEU A 116 12.57 -3.60 -7.30
C LEU A 116 11.70 -4.68 -6.68
N ASN A 117 10.63 -5.08 -7.36
CA ASN A 117 9.81 -6.20 -6.91
C ASN A 117 10.35 -7.52 -7.44
N SER A 118 10.02 -8.60 -6.74
CA SER A 118 10.11 -9.95 -7.30
C SER A 118 9.33 -10.02 -8.62
N PRO A 119 9.80 -10.77 -9.63
CA PRO A 119 9.01 -10.99 -10.83
C PRO A 119 7.75 -11.80 -10.48
N THR A 120 6.69 -11.71 -11.28
CA THR A 120 5.54 -12.61 -11.14
C THR A 120 6.01 -14.06 -11.25
N THR A 121 5.62 -14.89 -10.30
CA THR A 121 5.92 -16.32 -10.28
C THR A 121 4.63 -17.11 -10.03
N ARG A 122 4.74 -18.45 -9.94
CA ARG A 122 3.60 -19.30 -9.56
C ARG A 122 3.08 -18.98 -8.15
N ILE A 123 3.94 -18.47 -7.27
CA ILE A 123 3.59 -18.17 -5.87
C ILE A 123 3.52 -16.66 -5.58
N TYR A 124 4.08 -15.81 -6.44
CA TYR A 124 4.12 -14.37 -6.25
C TYR A 124 3.27 -13.63 -7.28
N GLN A 125 2.27 -12.89 -6.80
CA GLN A 125 1.52 -11.91 -7.59
C GLN A 125 1.43 -10.62 -6.78
N LYS A 126 1.84 -9.48 -7.36
CA LYS A 126 1.87 -8.19 -6.67
C LYS A 126 0.52 -7.82 -6.06
N SER A 127 -0.57 -8.14 -6.77
CA SER A 127 -1.97 -7.92 -6.36
C SER A 127 -2.45 -8.85 -5.24
N HIS A 128 -1.68 -9.83 -4.79
CA HIS A 128 -2.04 -10.78 -3.74
C HIS A 128 -1.03 -10.79 -2.58
N THR A 129 -0.18 -9.77 -2.50
CA THR A 129 0.92 -9.75 -1.53
C THR A 129 1.09 -8.38 -0.89
N LEU A 130 1.42 -8.36 0.40
CA LEU A 130 1.70 -7.15 1.16
C LEU A 130 3.00 -7.27 1.94
N VAL A 131 3.61 -6.12 2.22
CA VAL A 131 4.71 -6.00 3.18
C VAL A 131 4.14 -5.52 4.52
N GLY A 132 4.59 -6.12 5.63
CA GLY A 132 4.22 -5.72 6.99
C GLY A 132 3.04 -6.49 7.59
N LEU A 133 2.40 -7.39 6.83
CA LEU A 133 1.26 -8.19 7.27
C LEU A 133 1.62 -9.09 8.46
N VAL A 134 2.60 -9.97 8.28
CA VAL A 134 3.00 -10.95 9.29
C VAL A 134 3.75 -10.28 10.45
N GLU A 135 4.51 -9.24 10.16
CA GLU A 135 5.27 -8.48 11.16
C GLU A 135 4.40 -7.75 12.19
N GLN A 136 3.13 -7.50 11.87
CA GLN A 136 2.20 -6.74 12.70
C GLN A 136 0.90 -7.51 12.96
N ARG A 137 0.95 -8.85 12.84
CA ARG A 137 -0.21 -9.71 13.06
C ARG A 137 -0.81 -9.53 14.46
N ASP A 138 0.06 -9.37 15.46
CA ASP A 138 -0.31 -9.09 16.86
C ASP A 138 -1.14 -7.80 16.98
N LEU A 139 -0.71 -6.73 16.32
CA LEU A 139 -1.40 -5.45 16.31
C LEU A 139 -2.76 -5.56 15.61
N LEU A 140 -2.79 -6.16 14.41
CA LEU A 140 -4.00 -6.33 13.62
C LEU A 140 -5.08 -7.11 14.37
N GLU A 141 -4.72 -8.24 14.98
CA GLU A 141 -5.63 -9.07 15.79
C GLU A 141 -6.14 -8.32 17.03
N SER A 142 -5.28 -7.51 17.65
CA SER A 142 -5.61 -6.69 18.82
C SER A 142 -6.46 -5.46 18.48
N GLY A 143 -6.92 -5.32 17.23
CA GLY A 143 -7.81 -4.25 16.80
C GLY A 143 -7.08 -2.99 16.33
N ALA A 144 -5.78 -3.05 16.04
CA ALA A 144 -5.09 -1.95 15.41
C ALA A 144 -5.72 -1.64 14.05
N THR A 145 -5.83 -0.35 13.73
CA THR A 145 -6.36 0.12 12.46
C THR A 145 -5.32 -0.10 11.35
N PRO A 146 -5.61 -0.90 10.31
CA PRO A 146 -4.72 -1.07 9.18
C PRO A 146 -4.55 0.25 8.42
N VAL A 147 -3.30 0.59 8.12
CA VAL A 147 -2.88 1.78 7.38
C VAL A 147 -2.18 1.34 6.10
N PHE A 148 -2.86 1.45 4.97
CA PHE A 148 -2.30 1.12 3.67
C PHE A 148 -1.46 2.29 3.15
N VAL A 149 -0.22 2.01 2.76
CA VAL A 149 0.76 2.98 2.26
C VAL A 149 1.47 2.46 1.01
N GLU A 150 2.02 3.36 0.20
CA GLU A 150 2.65 3.00 -1.08
C GLU A 150 3.93 2.17 -0.92
N GLY A 151 4.72 2.47 0.12
CA GLY A 151 6.06 1.94 0.29
C GLY A 151 6.22 1.04 1.52
N PRO A 152 7.09 0.02 1.45
CA PRO A 152 7.36 -0.85 2.59
C PRO A 152 8.11 -0.14 3.73
N MET A 153 8.88 0.92 3.43
CA MET A 153 9.50 1.76 4.47
C MET A 153 8.46 2.54 5.26
N ASP A 154 7.42 3.03 4.59
CA ASP A 154 6.35 3.79 5.23
C ASP A 154 5.51 2.88 6.14
N ALA A 155 5.33 1.62 5.75
CA ALA A 155 4.67 0.62 6.56
C ALA A 155 5.42 0.39 7.89
N ALA A 156 6.74 0.27 7.83
CA ALA A 156 7.58 0.16 9.02
C ALA A 156 7.60 1.44 9.87
N ALA A 157 7.48 2.62 9.25
CA ALA A 157 7.39 3.89 9.96
C ALA A 157 6.07 4.03 10.74
N VAL A 158 4.95 3.59 10.15
CA VAL A 158 3.68 3.53 10.84
C VAL A 158 3.73 2.57 12.02
N ASP A 159 4.35 1.38 11.85
CA ASP A 159 4.54 0.43 12.96
C ASP A 159 5.38 1.02 14.09
N GLU A 160 6.51 1.66 13.77
CA GLU A 160 7.37 2.31 14.77
C GLU A 160 6.57 3.31 15.59
N LEU A 161 5.83 4.21 14.93
CA LEU A 161 5.02 5.19 15.62
C LEU A 161 3.91 4.53 16.47
N SER A 162 3.26 3.50 15.94
CA SER A 162 2.22 2.76 16.65
C SER A 162 2.74 2.17 17.95
N ARG A 163 3.91 1.51 17.91
CA ARG A 163 4.54 0.90 19.07
C ARG A 163 5.08 1.94 20.06
N LEU A 164 5.58 3.08 19.60
CA LEU A 164 6.01 4.19 20.46
C LEU A 164 4.86 4.86 21.21
N THR A 165 3.67 4.93 20.59
CA THR A 165 2.53 5.72 21.11
C THR A 165 1.39 4.88 21.68
N SER A 166 1.44 3.55 21.51
CA SER A 166 0.39 2.61 21.94
C SER A 166 -1.00 2.93 21.38
N ARG A 167 -1.07 3.54 20.18
CA ARG A 167 -2.32 4.02 19.55
C ARG A 167 -2.99 3.00 18.62
N GLY A 168 -2.32 1.88 18.32
CA GLY A 168 -2.92 0.77 17.57
C GLY A 168 -3.14 1.08 16.09
N TRP A 169 -2.07 1.39 15.36
CA TRP A 169 -2.03 1.34 13.89
C TRP A 169 -1.16 0.18 13.41
N ALA A 170 -1.43 -0.34 12.21
CA ALA A 170 -0.59 -1.34 11.56
C ALA A 170 -0.32 -0.93 10.10
N GLY A 171 0.93 -0.64 9.75
CA GLY A 171 1.33 -0.17 8.42
C GLY A 171 1.44 -1.30 7.40
N LEU A 172 0.88 -1.14 6.21
CA LEU A 172 0.83 -2.16 5.17
C LEU A 172 1.29 -1.58 3.83
N GLY A 173 2.44 -2.07 3.34
CA GLY A 173 3.05 -1.59 2.11
C GLY A 173 2.57 -2.36 0.88
N VAL A 174 2.02 -1.66 -0.11
CA VAL A 174 1.61 -2.27 -1.39
C VAL A 174 2.81 -2.53 -2.31
N CYS A 175 2.77 -3.61 -3.09
CA CYS A 175 3.87 -4.01 -3.98
C CYS A 175 3.86 -3.32 -5.36
N GLY A 176 3.52 -2.02 -5.41
CA GLY A 176 3.70 -1.16 -6.59
C GLY A 176 2.65 -1.24 -7.72
N THR A 177 1.55 -1.99 -7.56
CA THR A 177 0.48 -2.12 -8.58
C THR A 177 -0.83 -1.41 -8.22
N GLY A 178 -0.80 -0.51 -7.24
CA GLY A 178 -2.01 -0.08 -6.54
C GLY A 178 -2.52 -1.17 -5.60
N LEU A 179 -3.44 -0.82 -4.70
CA LEU A 179 -4.14 -1.76 -3.83
C LEU A 179 -5.17 -2.56 -4.64
N SER A 180 -5.31 -3.85 -4.33
CA SER A 180 -6.34 -4.73 -4.89
C SER A 180 -7.37 -5.15 -3.84
N PHE A 181 -8.54 -5.62 -4.32
CA PHE A 181 -9.52 -6.33 -3.51
C PHE A 181 -8.92 -7.49 -2.68
N HIS A 182 -8.00 -8.27 -3.26
CA HIS A 182 -7.40 -9.42 -2.59
C HIS A 182 -6.50 -9.00 -1.42
N GLN A 183 -5.74 -7.91 -1.59
CA GLN A 183 -4.93 -7.32 -0.52
C GLN A 183 -5.81 -6.73 0.59
N ALA A 184 -6.89 -6.02 0.23
CA ALA A 184 -7.85 -5.52 1.21
C ALA A 184 -8.49 -6.67 2.00
N SER A 185 -8.92 -7.73 1.30
CA SER A 185 -9.58 -8.90 1.89
C SER A 185 -8.69 -9.67 2.86
N MET A 186 -7.42 -9.93 2.51
CA MET A 186 -6.51 -10.66 3.41
C MET A 186 -6.29 -9.92 4.73
N VAL A 187 -6.17 -8.59 4.68
CA VAL A 187 -5.99 -7.76 5.88
C VAL A 187 -7.26 -7.72 6.71
N TYR A 188 -8.41 -7.58 6.05
CA TYR A 188 -9.71 -7.58 6.73
C TYR A 188 -9.95 -8.88 7.50
N GLN A 189 -9.54 -10.03 6.95
CA GLN A 189 -9.71 -11.33 7.59
C GLN A 189 -8.92 -11.50 8.89
N CYS A 190 -7.74 -10.87 9.00
CA CYS A 190 -6.90 -10.95 10.20
C CYS A 190 -7.01 -9.72 11.11
N SER A 191 -7.76 -8.68 10.72
CA SER A 191 -7.90 -7.44 11.50
C SER A 191 -9.13 -7.47 12.41
N GLY A 192 -8.92 -7.09 13.68
CA GLY A 192 -10.01 -6.78 14.62
C GLY A 192 -10.71 -5.45 14.33
N SER A 193 -10.14 -4.59 13.47
CA SER A 193 -10.72 -3.30 13.08
C SER A 193 -11.59 -3.43 11.84
N LYS A 194 -12.74 -2.74 11.84
CA LYS A 194 -13.60 -2.57 10.65
C LYS A 194 -13.32 -1.27 9.90
N THR A 195 -12.29 -0.55 10.33
CA THR A 195 -11.83 0.71 9.72
C THR A 195 -10.47 0.50 9.07
N ALA A 196 -10.26 1.08 7.89
CA ALA A 196 -8.95 1.18 7.25
C ALA A 196 -8.59 2.65 7.00
N ILE A 197 -7.29 2.95 7.06
CA ILE A 197 -6.73 4.26 6.69
C ILE A 197 -5.88 4.07 5.44
N VAL A 198 -5.99 5.00 4.49
CA VAL A 198 -5.04 5.16 3.39
C VAL A 198 -4.11 6.32 3.73
N GLY A 199 -2.81 6.06 3.83
CA GLY A 199 -1.79 7.08 4.05
C GLY A 199 -1.19 7.55 2.73
N VAL A 200 -1.28 8.85 2.44
CA VAL A 200 -0.76 9.45 1.19
C VAL A 200 -0.03 10.77 1.41
N ASP A 201 0.92 11.07 0.52
CA ASP A 201 1.43 12.42 0.37
C ASP A 201 0.30 13.35 -0.12
N ALA A 202 0.27 14.59 0.35
CA ALA A 202 -0.73 15.59 0.02
C ALA A 202 -0.60 16.16 -1.41
N ASP A 203 0.22 15.56 -2.28
CA ASP A 203 0.33 15.95 -3.68
C ASP A 203 -0.83 15.41 -4.54
N GLY A 204 -0.96 15.95 -5.76
CA GLY A 204 -2.05 15.55 -6.66
C GLY A 204 -1.97 14.10 -7.14
N GLY A 205 -0.76 13.53 -7.20
CA GLY A 205 -0.53 12.14 -7.62
C GLY A 205 -0.95 11.15 -6.54
N GLY A 206 -0.52 11.37 -5.31
CA GLY A 206 -0.85 10.59 -4.12
C GLY A 206 -2.35 10.64 -3.83
N ARG A 207 -2.96 11.83 -3.85
CA ARG A 207 -4.43 11.98 -3.69
C ARG A 207 -5.20 11.19 -4.75
N LEU A 208 -4.77 11.23 -6.01
CA LEU A 208 -5.41 10.45 -7.08
C LEU A 208 -5.21 8.94 -6.88
N ALA A 209 -4.05 8.50 -6.40
CA ALA A 209 -3.78 7.10 -6.09
C ALA A 209 -4.67 6.61 -4.95
N ALA A 210 -4.83 7.40 -3.88
CA ALA A 210 -5.69 7.09 -2.73
C ALA A 210 -7.13 6.80 -3.16
N VAL A 211 -7.69 7.69 -4.01
CA VAL A 211 -9.09 7.57 -4.47
C VAL A 211 -9.32 6.29 -5.26
N ARG A 212 -8.31 5.77 -5.96
CA ARG A 212 -8.43 4.49 -6.69
C ARG A 212 -8.61 3.29 -5.77
N TRP A 213 -8.17 3.38 -4.52
CA TRP A 213 -8.26 2.28 -3.55
C TRP A 213 -9.61 2.24 -2.83
N LEU A 214 -10.41 3.30 -2.97
CA LEU A 214 -11.66 3.47 -2.24
C LEU A 214 -12.66 2.33 -2.52
N ASP A 215 -12.79 1.89 -3.78
CA ASP A 215 -13.72 0.80 -4.16
C ASP A 215 -13.31 -0.54 -3.55
N ASP A 216 -12.05 -0.94 -3.74
CA ASP A 216 -11.52 -2.19 -3.19
C ASP A 216 -11.58 -2.22 -1.66
N LEU A 217 -11.27 -1.11 -0.98
CA LEU A 217 -11.34 -1.04 0.48
C LEU A 217 -12.77 -1.07 1.00
N SER A 218 -13.70 -0.29 0.43
CA SER A 218 -15.09 -0.27 0.92
C SER A 218 -15.87 -1.53 0.63
N SER A 219 -15.35 -2.41 -0.23
CA SER A 219 -15.95 -3.72 -0.46
C SER A 219 -15.80 -4.67 0.75
N VAL A 220 -14.84 -4.39 1.64
CA VAL A 220 -14.55 -5.22 2.81
C VAL A 220 -14.58 -4.44 4.13
N PHE A 221 -14.08 -3.20 4.18
CA PHE A 221 -14.09 -2.36 5.37
C PHE A 221 -15.35 -1.50 5.45
N GLU A 222 -15.88 -1.36 6.66
CA GLU A 222 -17.07 -0.53 6.94
C GLU A 222 -16.74 0.97 6.84
N ARG A 223 -15.52 1.35 7.24
CA ARG A 223 -15.04 2.73 7.19
C ARG A 223 -13.70 2.78 6.49
N VAL A 224 -13.60 3.63 5.48
CA VAL A 224 -12.35 3.91 4.77
C VAL A 224 -12.00 5.37 4.93
N LEU A 225 -10.89 5.63 5.59
CA LEU A 225 -10.40 6.96 5.92
C LEU A 225 -9.11 7.25 5.15
N VAL A 226 -8.71 8.52 5.11
CA VAL A 226 -7.46 8.98 4.54
C VAL A 226 -6.72 9.85 5.55
N ALA A 227 -5.41 9.61 5.65
CA ALA A 227 -4.46 10.46 6.36
C ALA A 227 -3.53 11.08 5.31
N GLU A 228 -3.61 12.39 5.15
CA GLU A 228 -2.77 13.16 4.24
C GLU A 228 -1.54 13.66 5.02
N PHE A 229 -0.34 13.29 4.56
CA PHE A 229 0.92 13.71 5.19
C PHE A 229 1.34 15.10 4.68
N PRO A 230 2.17 15.84 5.43
CA PRO A 230 2.72 17.11 4.97
C PRO A 230 3.33 17.00 3.57
N SER A 231 3.09 18.00 2.72
CA SER A 231 3.51 17.96 1.32
C SER A 231 4.99 17.62 1.16
N GLY A 232 5.27 16.64 0.29
CA GLY A 232 6.62 16.18 -0.03
C GLY A 232 7.23 15.27 1.03
N HIS A 233 6.44 14.81 1.99
CA HIS A 233 6.86 13.87 3.02
C HIS A 233 6.03 12.58 2.99
N ASP A 234 6.73 11.45 2.93
CA ASP A 234 6.21 10.12 3.26
C ASP A 234 6.42 9.81 4.76
N PRO A 235 5.71 8.85 5.36
CA PRO A 235 5.88 8.48 6.77
C PRO A 235 7.34 8.22 7.16
N SER A 236 8.11 7.52 6.32
CA SER A 236 9.52 7.22 6.63
C SER A 236 10.40 8.48 6.64
N SER A 237 10.10 9.47 5.81
CA SER A 237 10.80 10.74 5.73
C SER A 237 10.38 11.69 6.84
N LEU A 238 9.14 11.58 7.34
CA LEU A 238 8.73 12.32 8.53
C LEU A 238 9.58 11.91 9.71
N LEU A 239 9.73 10.60 9.97
CA LEU A 239 10.51 10.08 11.09
C LEU A 239 12.01 10.46 11.07
N GLU A 240 12.54 10.91 9.93
CA GLU A 240 13.90 11.47 9.83
C GLU A 240 14.01 12.86 10.49
N THR A 241 12.89 13.55 10.70
CA THR A 241 12.84 14.93 11.23
C THR A 241 12.51 14.98 12.73
N PRO A 242 13.01 15.97 13.49
CA PRO A 242 12.74 16.07 14.94
C PRO A 242 11.25 16.16 15.32
N ALA A 243 10.44 16.85 14.51
CA ALA A 243 8.98 16.97 14.70
C ALA A 243 8.19 15.92 13.91
N GLY A 244 8.88 14.92 13.36
CA GLY A 244 8.34 13.95 12.43
C GLY A 244 7.29 13.03 13.01
N ALA A 245 7.61 12.45 14.16
CA ALA A 245 6.73 11.53 14.88
C ALA A 245 5.42 12.22 15.26
N ASP A 246 5.49 13.47 15.76
CA ASP A 246 4.31 14.25 16.14
C ASP A 246 3.42 14.55 14.93
N ARG A 247 4.01 14.91 13.77
CA ARG A 247 3.25 15.16 12.53
C ARG A 247 2.60 13.90 11.98
N LEU A 248 3.32 12.79 11.97
CA LEU A 248 2.77 11.51 11.53
C LEU A 248 1.64 11.07 12.47
N PHE A 249 1.80 11.27 13.77
CA PHE A 249 0.79 11.01 14.78
C PHE A 249 -0.46 11.87 14.59
N GLU A 250 -0.29 13.17 14.36
CA GLU A 250 -1.41 14.09 14.11
C GLU A 250 -2.22 13.64 12.88
N ALA A 251 -1.53 13.34 11.77
CA ALA A 251 -2.15 12.87 10.54
C ALA A 251 -2.95 11.56 10.73
N LEU A 252 -2.38 10.59 11.46
CA LEU A 252 -3.04 9.30 11.72
C LEU A 252 -4.11 9.37 12.81
N SER A 253 -4.07 10.37 13.69
CA SER A 253 -5.05 10.57 14.77
C SER A 253 -6.30 11.32 14.31
N SER A 254 -6.21 12.11 13.24
CA SER A 254 -7.32 12.88 12.68
C SER A 254 -7.59 12.56 11.20
N PRO A 255 -7.73 11.27 10.81
CA PRO A 255 -8.01 10.93 9.43
C PRO A 255 -9.47 11.28 9.09
N ARG A 256 -9.71 11.65 7.84
CA ARG A 256 -11.06 12.00 7.33
C ARG A 256 -11.60 10.92 6.40
N PRO A 257 -12.91 10.84 6.13
CA PRO A 257 -13.44 9.87 5.17
C PRO A 257 -12.78 9.99 3.79
N LEU A 258 -12.29 8.89 3.24
CA LEU A 258 -11.65 8.88 1.91
C LEU A 258 -12.63 9.32 0.80
N ALA A 259 -13.94 9.15 1.03
CA ALA A 259 -14.97 9.65 0.13
C ALA A 259 -15.00 11.19 0.03
N GLU A 260 -14.64 11.94 1.08
CA GLU A 260 -14.50 13.40 0.99
C GLU A 260 -13.37 13.78 0.02
N LEU A 261 -12.22 13.12 0.14
CA LEU A 261 -11.11 13.30 -0.79
C LEU A 261 -11.50 12.91 -2.23
N ALA A 262 -12.27 11.84 -2.41
CA ALA A 262 -12.75 11.43 -3.72
C ALA A 262 -13.67 12.48 -4.36
N ILE A 263 -14.54 13.12 -3.57
CA ILE A 263 -15.38 14.23 -4.02
C ILE A 263 -14.51 15.39 -4.50
N GLU A 264 -13.52 15.80 -3.72
CA GLU A 264 -12.61 16.89 -4.07
C GLU A 264 -11.84 16.60 -5.37
N VAL A 265 -11.28 15.40 -5.51
CA VAL A 265 -10.52 14.97 -6.70
C VAL A 265 -11.42 14.92 -7.93
N GLU A 266 -12.67 14.45 -7.78
CA GLU A 266 -13.63 14.44 -8.89
C GLU A 266 -14.04 15.86 -9.28
N LEU A 267 -14.42 16.72 -8.32
CA LEU A 267 -14.79 18.12 -8.58
C LEU A 267 -13.69 18.90 -9.29
N ALA A 268 -12.43 18.68 -8.92
CA ALA A 268 -11.29 19.36 -9.55
C ALA A 268 -11.22 19.14 -11.07
N ARG A 269 -11.72 17.99 -11.58
CA ARG A 269 -11.79 17.69 -13.03
C ARG A 269 -12.77 18.58 -13.78
N TRP A 270 -13.76 19.11 -13.07
CA TRP A 270 -14.82 19.95 -13.62
C TRP A 270 -14.51 21.44 -13.54
N SER A 271 -13.40 21.83 -12.89
CA SER A 271 -13.02 23.23 -12.63
C SER A 271 -13.09 24.18 -13.84
N ARG A 272 -12.90 23.69 -15.06
CA ARG A 272 -12.94 24.48 -16.30
C ARG A 272 -14.33 24.71 -16.89
N VAL A 273 -15.37 24.06 -16.35
CA VAL A 273 -16.74 24.09 -16.91
C VAL A 273 -17.81 24.41 -15.85
N LEU A 274 -17.39 24.78 -14.63
CA LEU A 274 -18.31 25.16 -13.55
C LEU A 274 -18.95 26.55 -13.76
N ASP A 275 -18.54 27.29 -14.77
CA ASP A 275 -19.20 28.53 -15.22
C ASP A 275 -20.53 28.28 -15.94
N HIS A 276 -20.75 27.06 -16.44
CA HIS A 276 -21.99 26.64 -17.07
C HIS A 276 -22.87 25.81 -16.13
N ILE A 277 -24.18 26.08 -16.11
CA ILE A 277 -25.17 25.30 -15.34
C ILE A 277 -25.09 23.81 -15.67
N SER A 278 -24.92 23.46 -16.95
CA SER A 278 -24.75 22.07 -17.39
C SER A 278 -23.50 21.42 -16.80
N GLY A 279 -22.40 22.16 -16.68
CA GLY A 279 -21.17 21.68 -16.04
C GLY A 279 -21.34 21.45 -14.54
N ARG A 280 -21.99 22.39 -13.83
CA ARG A 280 -22.34 22.26 -12.41
C ARG A 280 -23.18 21.02 -12.13
N VAL A 281 -24.25 20.80 -12.92
CA VAL A 281 -25.15 19.64 -12.77
C VAL A 281 -24.44 18.33 -13.12
N ASN A 282 -23.58 18.32 -14.14
CA ASN A 282 -22.83 17.11 -14.49
C ASN A 282 -21.76 16.77 -13.45
N ALA A 283 -21.10 17.78 -12.85
CA ALA A 283 -20.20 17.59 -11.72
C ALA A 283 -20.95 16.99 -10.52
N LEU A 284 -22.11 17.55 -10.17
CA LEU A 284 -22.99 17.02 -9.12
C LEU A 284 -23.33 15.53 -9.34
N ARG A 285 -23.70 15.15 -10.56
CA ARG A 285 -24.00 13.76 -10.93
C ARG A 285 -22.83 12.81 -10.74
N ARG A 286 -21.59 13.27 -10.94
CA ARG A 286 -20.40 12.46 -10.73
C ARG A 286 -20.06 12.29 -9.26
N VAL A 287 -20.30 13.30 -8.43
CA VAL A 287 -19.97 13.25 -6.99
C VAL A 287 -21.09 12.65 -6.14
N ALA A 288 -22.34 12.68 -6.61
CA ALA A 288 -23.49 12.15 -5.86
C ALA A 288 -23.31 10.71 -5.36
N PRO A 289 -22.77 9.75 -6.14
CA PRO A 289 -22.46 8.40 -5.65
C PRO A 289 -21.38 8.36 -4.55
N LEU A 290 -20.48 9.35 -4.49
CA LEU A 290 -19.43 9.44 -3.47
C LEU A 290 -19.98 10.01 -2.16
N VAL A 291 -20.88 11.00 -2.23
CA VAL A 291 -21.60 11.55 -1.06
C VAL A 291 -22.36 10.45 -0.31
N ALA A 292 -22.93 9.50 -1.07
CA ALA A 292 -23.62 8.33 -0.52
C ALA A 292 -22.72 7.41 0.34
N ARG A 293 -21.40 7.50 0.20
CA ARG A 293 -20.42 6.68 0.93
C ARG A 293 -19.90 7.37 2.19
N LEU A 294 -20.33 8.60 2.44
CA LEU A 294 -19.97 9.32 3.65
C LEU A 294 -20.74 8.76 4.86
N PRO A 295 -20.15 8.87 6.06
CA PRO A 295 -20.89 8.69 7.30
C PRO A 295 -22.15 9.58 7.33
N HIS A 296 -23.25 9.06 7.88
CA HIS A 296 -24.55 9.75 7.86
C HIS A 296 -24.51 11.17 8.45
N ASP A 297 -23.69 11.40 9.48
CA ASP A 297 -23.49 12.68 10.14
C ASP A 297 -22.72 13.70 9.28
N LYS A 298 -21.99 13.24 8.24
CA LYS A 298 -21.22 14.08 7.32
C LYS A 298 -22.00 14.49 6.07
N VAL A 299 -23.02 13.73 5.69
CA VAL A 299 -23.78 13.94 4.45
C VAL A 299 -24.37 15.35 4.39
N ALA A 300 -25.06 15.80 5.44
CA ALA A 300 -25.72 17.11 5.44
C ALA A 300 -24.74 18.28 5.26
N GLY A 301 -23.58 18.22 5.94
CA GLY A 301 -22.51 19.20 5.77
C GLY A 301 -21.96 19.21 4.35
N GLN A 302 -21.71 18.03 3.78
CA GLN A 302 -21.21 17.88 2.42
C GLN A 302 -22.19 18.42 1.37
N LEU A 303 -23.50 18.21 1.54
CA LEU A 303 -24.52 18.78 0.65
C LEU A 303 -24.49 20.31 0.66
N GLY A 304 -24.35 20.91 1.83
CA GLY A 304 -24.22 22.37 1.98
C GLY A 304 -22.94 22.92 1.35
N GLU A 305 -21.83 22.20 1.45
CA GLU A 305 -20.58 22.56 0.78
C GLU A 305 -20.69 22.44 -0.75
N LEU A 306 -21.27 21.35 -1.26
CA LEU A 306 -21.50 21.16 -2.69
C LEU A 306 -22.41 22.24 -3.28
N ALA A 307 -23.46 22.63 -2.57
CA ALA A 307 -24.35 23.72 -2.99
C ALA A 307 -23.57 25.04 -3.15
N LYS A 308 -22.65 25.34 -2.23
CA LYS A 308 -21.80 26.53 -2.31
C LYS A 308 -20.80 26.45 -3.46
N VAL A 309 -20.04 25.35 -3.55
CA VAL A 309 -18.98 25.17 -4.56
C VAL A 309 -19.54 25.14 -5.97
N LEU A 310 -20.68 24.50 -6.16
CA LEU A 310 -21.33 24.39 -7.47
C LEU A 310 -22.26 25.57 -7.75
N GLU A 311 -22.45 26.51 -6.82
CA GLU A 311 -23.43 27.60 -6.92
C GLU A 311 -24.81 27.08 -7.39
N LEU A 312 -25.30 26.05 -6.70
CA LEU A 312 -26.60 25.43 -6.91
C LEU A 312 -27.45 25.57 -5.65
N ASP A 313 -28.77 25.57 -5.83
CA ASP A 313 -29.70 25.50 -4.71
C ASP A 313 -29.53 24.17 -3.96
N GLN A 314 -29.54 24.22 -2.62
CA GLN A 314 -29.35 23.04 -1.77
C GLN A 314 -30.43 21.97 -2.00
N ASP A 315 -31.66 22.36 -2.35
CA ASP A 315 -32.73 21.42 -2.66
C ASP A 315 -32.45 20.65 -3.96
N ILE A 316 -31.83 21.32 -4.94
CA ILE A 316 -31.40 20.67 -6.20
C ILE A 316 -30.30 19.65 -5.90
N VAL A 317 -29.30 20.04 -5.12
CA VAL A 317 -28.19 19.16 -4.71
C VAL A 317 -28.72 17.94 -3.95
N SER A 318 -29.58 18.17 -2.96
CA SER A 318 -30.17 17.11 -2.14
C SER A 318 -30.99 16.13 -2.98
N ARG A 319 -31.81 16.65 -3.91
CA ARG A 319 -32.62 15.82 -4.80
C ARG A 319 -31.77 14.93 -5.70
N GLU A 320 -30.74 15.48 -6.33
CA GLU A 320 -29.88 14.69 -7.24
C GLU A 320 -29.13 13.57 -6.49
N VAL A 321 -28.67 13.84 -5.26
CA VAL A 321 -28.03 12.82 -4.41
C VAL A 321 -29.02 11.71 -4.03
N VAL A 322 -30.23 12.08 -3.61
CA VAL A 322 -31.29 11.10 -3.29
C VAL A 322 -31.71 10.28 -4.52
N GLU A 323 -31.86 10.91 -5.69
CA GLU A 323 -32.18 10.20 -6.93
C GLU A 323 -31.09 9.20 -7.31
N THR A 324 -29.82 9.58 -7.14
CA THR A 324 -28.68 8.71 -7.43
C THR A 324 -28.65 7.50 -6.50
N LEU A 325 -28.93 7.71 -5.21
CA LEU A 325 -29.11 6.63 -4.22
C LEU A 325 -30.25 5.67 -4.62
N GLY A 326 -31.38 6.21 -5.06
CA GLY A 326 -32.54 5.44 -5.51
C GLY A 326 -32.29 4.64 -6.80
N ARG A 327 -31.39 5.10 -7.68
CA ARG A 327 -30.99 4.39 -8.90
C ARG A 327 -29.97 3.29 -8.61
N SER A 328 -29.02 3.53 -7.71
CA SER A 328 -28.00 2.53 -7.31
C SER A 328 -28.62 1.34 -6.57
N THR A 329 -29.61 1.57 -5.70
CA THR A 329 -30.35 0.49 -5.00
C THR A 329 -31.16 -0.37 -5.96
N ARG A 330 -31.77 0.20 -7.00
CA ARG A 330 -32.48 -0.57 -8.05
C ARG A 330 -31.54 -1.39 -8.93
N ARG A 331 -30.30 -0.95 -9.11
CA ARG A 331 -29.28 -1.64 -9.93
C ARG A 331 -28.56 -2.76 -9.18
N ALA A 332 -28.62 -2.78 -7.84
CA ALA A 332 -27.98 -3.76 -6.98
C ALA A 332 -28.81 -5.05 -6.76
N LEU A 333 -30.01 -5.17 -7.32
CA LEU A 333 -30.77 -6.43 -7.34
C LEU A 333 -30.20 -7.35 -8.42
N PRO A 334 -29.59 -8.50 -8.08
CA PRO A 334 -28.87 -9.30 -9.05
C PRO A 334 -29.83 -10.19 -9.83
N ASN A 335 -29.76 -10.10 -11.16
CA ASN A 335 -30.28 -11.13 -12.05
C ASN A 335 -29.19 -11.51 -13.06
N ARG A 336 -28.19 -12.30 -12.63
CA ARG A 336 -27.59 -13.41 -13.41
C ARG A 336 -26.38 -14.09 -12.71
N PRO A 337 -26.09 -15.36 -13.07
CA PRO A 337 -25.13 -16.24 -12.39
C PRO A 337 -23.67 -15.95 -12.73
N LEU A 338 -22.79 -16.41 -11.83
CA LEU A 338 -21.33 -16.38 -11.97
C LEU A 338 -20.88 -17.18 -13.20
N ASP A 339 -20.11 -16.54 -14.08
CA ASP A 339 -18.95 -17.19 -14.71
C ASP A 339 -17.92 -16.16 -15.23
N SER A 340 -16.65 -16.43 -14.87
CA SER A 340 -15.37 -16.09 -15.49
C SER A 340 -15.06 -14.64 -15.91
N LEU A 341 -14.08 -14.01 -15.26
CA LEU A 341 -13.13 -13.08 -15.92
C LEU A 341 -11.75 -13.14 -15.23
N THR A 342 -10.77 -13.75 -15.91
CA THR A 342 -9.33 -13.66 -15.61
C THR A 342 -8.76 -12.39 -16.21
N ALA A 343 -8.23 -11.48 -15.39
CA ALA A 343 -7.44 -10.34 -15.84
C ALA A 343 -5.95 -10.64 -15.63
N SER A 344 -5.17 -10.62 -16.71
CA SER A 344 -3.71 -10.80 -16.69
C SER A 344 -2.99 -9.45 -16.64
N ASP A 345 -2.02 -9.31 -15.73
CA ASP A 345 -1.15 -8.14 -15.63
C ASP A 345 -0.19 -8.02 -16.84
N PRO A 346 0.19 -6.78 -17.25
CA PRO A 346 1.22 -6.57 -18.25
C PRO A 346 2.63 -6.87 -17.70
N PRO A 347 3.57 -7.34 -18.55
CA PRO A 347 4.94 -7.67 -18.12
C PRO A 347 5.76 -6.42 -17.76
N ASP A 348 6.55 -6.53 -16.69
CA ASP A 348 7.49 -5.52 -16.18
C ASP A 348 8.70 -5.41 -17.13
N PRO A 349 9.17 -4.19 -17.52
CA PRO A 349 10.38 -4.05 -18.33
C PRO A 349 11.60 -4.57 -17.56
N GLY A 350 12.13 -5.71 -18.00
CA GLY A 350 13.35 -6.28 -17.44
C GLY A 350 14.53 -5.29 -17.47
N PRO A 351 15.53 -5.47 -16.57
CA PRO A 351 16.68 -4.59 -16.55
C PRO A 351 17.45 -4.74 -17.87
N SER A 352 17.57 -3.64 -18.62
CA SER A 352 18.56 -3.56 -19.69
C SER A 352 19.94 -3.65 -19.04
N LEU A 353 20.71 -4.66 -19.46
CA LEU A 353 22.07 -4.98 -19.03
C LEU A 353 23.01 -3.79 -19.13
#